data_AF-A0A965V5J1-F1
#
_entry.id   AF-A0A965V5J1-F1
#
_cell.length_a   1.000
_cell.length_b   1.000
_cell.length_c   1.000
_cell.angle_alpha   90.00
_cell.angle_beta   90.00
_cell.angle_gamma   90.00
#
_symmetry.space_group_name_H-M   'P 1'
#
loop_
_entity.id
_entity.type
_entity.pdbx_description
1 polymer ?
#
loop_
_entity_poly.entity_id
_entity_poly.type
_entity_poly.pdbx_seq_one_letter_code
_entity_poly.pdbx_strand_id
1 'polypeptide(L)'
;MKINLPILGFLALIISSSYSFAQKKNGTEKEVIRMTFERMQSNDPINEIGGVDLLDNGVSSPSERKADLFSTEGEGDVGVPENLFGKEDPIKDIGGSQYLGLILYKPGKLANERSYVTIPLGRGKEQISLKKNLKYCVEFSISLAESSKFAVNNIAALFSKEDFGLNNTTAIYNSTDRLVKSQTNKVYTGFYGWEQVCNIYTAKGDERFITIGNFDKNETTKFESVKKPKDSEVESISQAYYYVDNVIVTLIDKNTDCKCYNNAPPKIEDSFSNLIYSKTPELTDKMTPAQKIAEHVAYFRFGKATFSENCKEAMNYVINEMNTNPQFRIE
;
A
#
# COMPACT_ATOMS: atom_id res chain seq x y z
N MET A 1 -25.27 62.24 -60.16
CA MET A 1 -25.74 62.07 -58.76
C MET A 1 -25.43 60.63 -58.33
N LYS A 2 -24.57 60.46 -57.29
CA LYS A 2 -24.08 59.21 -56.65
C LYS A 2 -23.30 58.25 -57.57
N ILE A 3 -21.96 58.28 -57.65
CA ILE A 3 -20.88 57.88 -56.72
C ILE A 3 -20.86 56.37 -56.38
N ASN A 4 -19.80 55.71 -56.89
CA ASN A 4 -19.29 54.35 -56.63
C ASN A 4 -18.78 54.15 -55.20
N LEU A 5 -18.80 52.90 -54.69
CA LEU A 5 -17.59 52.09 -54.38
C LEU A 5 -18.00 50.72 -53.74
N PRO A 6 -17.24 49.63 -53.97
CA PRO A 6 -17.45 48.34 -53.32
C PRO A 6 -16.74 48.31 -51.96
N ILE A 7 -17.37 47.70 -50.96
CA ILE A 7 -16.79 47.57 -49.62
C ILE A 7 -15.90 46.32 -49.58
N LEU A 8 -14.59 46.56 -49.66
CA LEU A 8 -13.59 45.78 -48.94
C LEU A 8 -13.80 46.02 -47.44
N GLY A 9 -13.87 44.96 -46.63
CA GLY A 9 -14.14 45.10 -45.20
C GLY A 9 -13.64 43.94 -44.34
N PHE A 10 -12.35 44.00 -44.04
CA PHE A 10 -11.72 43.58 -42.77
C PHE A 10 -11.83 42.12 -42.29
N LEU A 11 -10.70 41.42 -42.49
CA LEU A 11 -10.23 40.32 -41.66
C LEU A 11 -10.08 40.81 -40.20
N ALA A 12 -11.03 40.48 -39.33
CA ALA A 12 -10.88 40.71 -37.89
C ALA A 12 -10.08 39.54 -37.28
N LEU A 13 -8.79 39.79 -37.02
CA LEU A 13 -7.96 38.95 -36.16
C LEU A 13 -8.48 39.11 -34.72
N ILE A 14 -9.35 38.19 -34.28
CA ILE A 14 -9.74 38.09 -32.88
C ILE A 14 -8.58 37.41 -32.14
N ILE A 15 -7.67 38.23 -31.60
CA ILE A 15 -6.76 37.81 -30.54
C ILE A 15 -7.62 37.72 -29.28
N SER A 16 -8.29 36.58 -29.07
CA SER A 16 -8.87 36.27 -27.77
C SER A 16 -7.73 35.88 -26.85
N SER A 17 -7.17 36.88 -26.15
CA SER A 17 -6.41 36.65 -24.93
C SER A 17 -7.38 36.09 -23.88
N SER A 18 -7.50 34.77 -23.84
CA SER A 18 -8.15 34.05 -22.74
C SER A 18 -7.32 34.24 -21.49
N TYR A 19 -7.49 35.38 -20.81
CA TYR A 19 -7.19 35.50 -19.40
C TYR A 19 -8.04 34.45 -18.68
N SER A 20 -7.46 33.28 -18.45
CA SER A 20 -8.04 32.30 -17.55
C SER A 20 -7.95 32.89 -16.15
N PHE A 21 -9.08 33.44 -15.70
CA PHE A 21 -9.28 33.74 -14.29
C PHE A 21 -9.10 32.44 -13.52
N ALA A 22 -7.98 32.36 -12.78
CA ALA A 22 -7.73 31.31 -11.82
C ALA A 22 -8.82 31.36 -10.74
N GLN A 23 -9.81 30.49 -10.85
CA GLN A 23 -10.69 30.20 -9.74
C GLN A 23 -9.88 29.46 -8.69
N LYS A 24 -9.62 30.16 -7.57
CA LYS A 24 -9.19 29.58 -6.29
C LYS A 24 -10.20 28.51 -5.90
N LYS A 25 -9.90 27.25 -6.21
CA LYS A 25 -10.51 26.07 -5.58
C LYS A 25 -9.47 25.52 -4.62
N ASN A 26 -9.90 25.19 -3.41
CA ASN A 26 -9.11 24.44 -2.42
C ASN A 26 -8.34 23.33 -3.14
N GLY A 27 -7.03 23.21 -2.86
CA GLY A 27 -6.14 22.26 -3.52
C GLY A 27 -6.69 20.85 -3.45
N THR A 28 -7.38 20.43 -4.50
CA THR A 28 -7.88 19.07 -4.64
C THR A 28 -6.72 18.25 -5.17
N GLU A 29 -6.09 17.49 -4.29
CA GLU A 29 -5.30 16.31 -4.65
C GLU A 29 -6.02 15.57 -5.78
N LYS A 30 -5.39 15.51 -6.96
CA LYS A 30 -5.91 14.72 -8.07
C LYS A 30 -5.13 13.42 -8.08
N GLU A 31 -5.75 12.37 -7.56
CA GLU A 31 -5.27 11.00 -7.70
C GLU A 31 -5.08 10.71 -9.19
N VAL A 32 -3.86 10.29 -9.54
CA VAL A 32 -3.47 9.98 -10.92
C VAL A 32 -3.49 8.48 -11.13
N ILE A 33 -3.03 7.72 -10.13
CA ILE A 33 -3.00 6.27 -10.14
C ILE A 33 -3.35 5.77 -8.75
N ARG A 34 -4.16 4.71 -8.72
CA ARG A 34 -4.35 3.84 -7.55
C ARG A 34 -4.41 2.39 -8.02
N MET A 35 -3.44 1.60 -7.60
CA MET A 35 -3.35 0.18 -7.90
C MET A 35 -3.44 -0.63 -6.60
N THR A 36 -4.49 -1.44 -6.52
CA THR A 36 -4.80 -2.33 -5.38
C THR A 36 -4.80 -3.80 -5.81
N PHE A 37 -4.36 -4.10 -7.05
CA PHE A 37 -4.25 -5.46 -7.57
C PHE A 37 -5.55 -6.30 -7.59
N GLU A 38 -6.72 -5.66 -7.48
CA GLU A 38 -8.00 -6.39 -7.40
C GLU A 38 -8.57 -6.85 -8.76
N ARG A 39 -7.99 -6.38 -9.87
CA ARG A 39 -8.56 -6.61 -11.21
C ARG A 39 -7.82 -7.73 -11.92
N MET A 40 -8.54 -8.82 -12.16
CA MET A 40 -8.08 -9.99 -12.89
C MET A 40 -8.43 -9.90 -14.38
N GLN A 41 -7.66 -10.56 -15.23
CA GLN A 41 -7.94 -10.67 -16.67
C GLN A 41 -9.14 -11.58 -16.96
N SER A 42 -9.37 -12.58 -16.10
CA SER A 42 -10.41 -13.58 -16.17
C SER A 42 -10.82 -13.98 -14.74
N ASN A 43 -11.84 -14.82 -14.60
CA ASN A 43 -12.21 -15.42 -13.31
C ASN A 43 -11.42 -16.72 -13.06
N ASP A 44 -10.23 -16.85 -13.66
CA ASP A 44 -9.40 -18.03 -13.45
C ASP A 44 -8.85 -18.01 -12.01
N PRO A 45 -8.92 -19.14 -11.28
CA PRO A 45 -8.45 -19.20 -9.91
C PRO A 45 -6.94 -19.04 -9.84
N ILE A 46 -6.48 -18.38 -8.77
CA ILE A 46 -5.05 -18.29 -8.44
C ILE A 46 -4.68 -19.61 -7.76
N ASN A 47 -3.83 -20.41 -8.40
CA ASN A 47 -3.47 -21.75 -7.93
C ASN A 47 -1.99 -21.92 -7.61
N GLU A 48 -1.14 -20.97 -8.01
CA GLU A 48 0.31 -21.08 -7.87
C GLU A 48 0.99 -19.73 -7.65
N ILE A 49 2.17 -19.80 -7.04
CA ILE A 49 3.14 -18.71 -6.86
C ILE A 49 3.56 -18.17 -8.24
N GLY A 50 3.86 -16.87 -8.34
CA GLY A 50 4.20 -16.19 -9.59
C GLY A 50 2.99 -15.71 -10.42
N GLY A 51 1.81 -15.60 -9.81
CA GLY A 51 0.53 -15.30 -10.47
C GLY A 51 0.28 -13.86 -10.92
N VAL A 52 1.27 -12.95 -10.90
CA VAL A 52 1.08 -11.53 -11.29
C VAL A 52 0.48 -11.35 -12.70
N ASP A 53 0.78 -12.26 -13.63
CA ASP A 53 0.31 -12.17 -15.02
C ASP A 53 -1.20 -12.46 -15.15
N LEU A 54 -1.87 -12.88 -14.07
CA LEU A 54 -3.33 -13.01 -14.03
C LEU A 54 -4.02 -11.64 -13.86
N LEU A 55 -3.28 -10.61 -13.45
CA LEU A 55 -3.80 -9.26 -13.27
C LEU A 55 -4.04 -8.54 -14.60
N ASP A 56 -5.12 -7.78 -14.66
CA ASP A 56 -5.47 -6.91 -15.78
C ASP A 56 -4.64 -5.59 -15.73
N ASN A 57 -4.89 -4.67 -16.67
CA ASN A 57 -4.27 -3.36 -16.79
C ASN A 57 -2.76 -3.41 -17.13
N GLY A 58 -2.31 -4.55 -17.64
CA GLY A 58 -0.92 -4.75 -18.09
C GLY A 58 0.09 -4.78 -16.95
N VAL A 59 -0.33 -5.11 -15.73
CA VAL A 59 0.59 -5.38 -14.62
C VAL A 59 1.41 -6.62 -14.96
N SER A 60 2.72 -6.56 -14.74
CA SER A 60 3.64 -7.62 -15.13
C SER A 60 4.85 -7.70 -14.21
N SER A 61 5.64 -8.77 -14.32
CA SER A 61 6.98 -8.83 -13.74
C SER A 61 8.05 -8.80 -14.81
N PRO A 62 9.01 -7.85 -14.73
CA PRO A 62 10.09 -7.80 -15.69
C PRO A 62 11.18 -8.85 -15.42
N SER A 63 11.23 -9.42 -14.22
CA SER A 63 12.19 -10.44 -13.81
C SER A 63 11.70 -11.87 -14.11
N GLU A 64 12.64 -12.81 -14.26
CA GLU A 64 12.35 -14.25 -14.36
C GLU A 64 11.59 -14.76 -13.12
N ARG A 65 11.96 -14.28 -11.94
CA ARG A 65 11.14 -14.46 -10.73
C ARG A 65 9.97 -13.49 -10.83
N LYS A 66 8.79 -14.01 -11.09
CA LYS A 66 7.55 -13.24 -11.10
C LYS A 66 7.18 -12.82 -9.68
N ALA A 67 6.40 -11.75 -9.58
CA ALA A 67 5.71 -11.38 -8.36
C ALA A 67 4.62 -12.41 -8.09
N ASP A 68 4.45 -12.74 -6.82
CA ASP A 68 3.42 -13.67 -6.38
C ASP A 68 2.13 -12.89 -6.17
N LEU A 69 1.00 -13.49 -6.51
CA LEU A 69 -0.32 -12.91 -6.29
C LEU A 69 -1.03 -13.74 -5.22
N PHE A 70 -1.47 -13.08 -4.16
CA PHE A 70 -2.25 -13.68 -3.08
C PHE A 70 -3.67 -13.12 -3.12
N SER A 71 -4.66 -13.96 -2.84
CA SER A 71 -6.07 -13.57 -2.83
C SER A 71 -6.86 -14.26 -1.72
N THR A 72 -7.90 -13.60 -1.23
CA THR A 72 -8.90 -14.21 -0.34
C THR A 72 -9.71 -15.33 -1.00
N GLU A 73 -9.74 -15.37 -2.33
CA GLU A 73 -10.32 -16.48 -3.11
C GLU A 73 -9.29 -17.59 -3.39
N GLY A 74 -8.00 -17.34 -3.12
CA GLY A 74 -6.94 -18.34 -3.24
C GLY A 74 -6.95 -19.32 -2.08
N GLU A 75 -6.49 -20.55 -2.34
CA GLU A 75 -6.36 -21.60 -1.32
C GLU A 75 -4.88 -21.96 -1.07
N GLY A 76 -4.57 -22.44 0.13
CA GLY A 76 -3.24 -22.95 0.47
C GLY A 76 -2.13 -21.89 0.30
N ASP A 77 -1.14 -22.21 -0.54
CA ASP A 77 0.09 -21.43 -0.72
C ASP A 77 -0.12 -20.01 -1.27
N VAL A 78 -1.29 -19.71 -1.85
CA VAL A 78 -1.64 -18.42 -2.45
C VAL A 78 -2.81 -17.72 -1.73
N GLY A 79 -3.20 -18.24 -0.57
CA GLY A 79 -4.34 -17.74 0.20
C GLY A 79 -4.09 -16.40 0.90
N VAL A 80 -5.17 -15.79 1.35
CA VAL A 80 -5.15 -14.63 2.25
C VAL A 80 -6.10 -14.93 3.41
N PRO A 81 -5.68 -14.75 4.68
CA PRO A 81 -4.45 -14.08 5.09
C PRO A 81 -3.22 -15.00 5.15
N GLU A 82 -3.39 -16.31 5.20
CA GLU A 82 -2.31 -17.28 5.35
C GLU A 82 -1.88 -17.85 4.00
N ASN A 83 -0.58 -17.84 3.72
CA ASN A 83 0.03 -18.34 2.50
C ASN A 83 1.40 -18.98 2.76
N LEU A 84 2.10 -19.37 1.69
CA LEU A 84 3.40 -20.04 1.74
C LEU A 84 4.47 -19.26 2.53
N PHE A 85 4.40 -17.93 2.54
CA PHE A 85 5.46 -17.06 3.07
C PHE A 85 5.13 -16.47 4.45
N GLY A 86 3.88 -16.56 4.91
CA GLY A 86 3.45 -16.06 6.20
C GLY A 86 1.99 -15.66 6.18
N LYS A 87 1.65 -14.75 7.10
CA LYS A 87 0.31 -14.23 7.31
C LYS A 87 0.27 -12.72 7.18
N GLU A 88 -0.63 -12.20 6.35
CA GLU A 88 -0.95 -10.77 6.33
C GLU A 88 -2.44 -10.55 5.99
N ASP A 89 -3.09 -9.65 6.70
CA ASP A 89 -4.47 -9.27 6.39
C ASP A 89 -4.47 -8.32 5.16
N PRO A 90 -5.44 -8.42 4.25
CA PRO A 90 -5.56 -7.46 3.16
C PRO A 90 -5.96 -6.08 3.74
N ILE A 91 -5.69 -5.01 3.00
CA ILE A 91 -6.04 -3.65 3.45
C ILE A 91 -7.56 -3.46 3.36
N LYS A 92 -8.27 -3.77 4.46
CA LYS A 92 -9.74 -3.75 4.50
C LYS A 92 -10.35 -2.37 4.21
N ASP A 93 -9.69 -1.30 4.65
CA ASP A 93 -10.18 0.08 4.48
C ASP A 93 -10.26 0.53 3.01
N ILE A 94 -9.60 -0.20 2.10
CA ILE A 94 -9.65 0.06 0.66
C ILE A 94 -10.47 -0.99 -0.10
N GLY A 95 -11.14 -1.90 0.62
CA GLY A 95 -11.85 -3.05 0.05
C GLY A 95 -10.90 -4.08 -0.55
N GLY A 96 -9.66 -4.15 -0.06
CA GLY A 96 -8.65 -5.07 -0.57
C GLY A 96 -9.00 -6.53 -0.31
N SER A 97 -8.75 -7.37 -1.29
CA SER A 97 -8.86 -8.82 -1.24
C SER A 97 -7.60 -9.51 -1.78
N GLN A 98 -6.68 -8.75 -2.38
CA GLN A 98 -5.47 -9.24 -3.03
C GLN A 98 -4.26 -8.38 -2.65
N TYR A 99 -3.07 -8.98 -2.73
CA TYR A 99 -1.80 -8.26 -2.67
C TYR A 99 -0.69 -9.05 -3.36
N LEU A 100 0.42 -8.39 -3.64
CA LEU A 100 1.57 -9.02 -4.28
C LEU A 100 2.64 -9.40 -3.26
N GLY A 101 3.48 -10.37 -3.60
CA GLY A 101 4.71 -10.68 -2.88
C GLY A 101 5.94 -10.58 -3.77
N LEU A 102 7.02 -10.01 -3.22
CA LEU A 102 8.27 -9.72 -3.92
C LEU A 102 9.51 -10.17 -3.15
N ILE A 103 10.48 -10.71 -3.87
CA ILE A 103 11.84 -11.00 -3.41
C ILE A 103 12.70 -9.76 -3.64
N LEU A 104 12.95 -8.98 -2.58
CA LEU A 104 13.68 -7.72 -2.68
C LEU A 104 15.17 -7.84 -2.38
N TYR A 105 15.59 -8.97 -1.82
CA TYR A 105 17.00 -9.24 -1.54
C TYR A 105 17.27 -10.73 -1.39
N LYS A 106 18.38 -11.18 -2.00
CA LYS A 106 18.98 -12.49 -1.77
C LYS A 106 20.49 -12.32 -1.57
N PRO A 107 21.12 -13.01 -0.60
CA PRO A 107 22.55 -12.92 -0.39
C PRO A 107 23.34 -13.76 -1.43
N GLY A 108 24.62 -13.43 -1.59
CA GLY A 108 25.58 -14.26 -2.31
C GLY A 108 25.25 -14.47 -3.78
N LYS A 109 25.42 -15.71 -4.26
CA LYS A 109 25.31 -16.04 -5.69
C LYS A 109 23.89 -15.88 -6.25
N LEU A 110 22.87 -15.83 -5.40
CA LEU A 110 21.47 -15.69 -5.78
C LEU A 110 21.00 -14.23 -5.80
N ALA A 111 21.92 -13.26 -5.67
CA ALA A 111 21.59 -11.83 -5.58
C ALA A 111 20.78 -11.28 -6.76
N ASN A 112 20.87 -11.94 -7.92
CA ASN A 112 20.13 -11.57 -9.13
C ASN A 112 18.69 -12.11 -9.17
N GLU A 113 18.33 -13.07 -8.33
CA GLU A 113 16.99 -13.66 -8.30
C GLU A 113 16.00 -12.83 -7.49
N ARG A 114 15.87 -11.55 -7.86
CA ARG A 114 14.89 -10.62 -7.29
C ARG A 114 13.62 -10.62 -8.14
N SER A 115 12.50 -10.24 -7.53
CA SER A 115 11.26 -9.98 -8.26
C SER A 115 10.85 -8.51 -8.16
N TYR A 116 10.13 -8.09 -9.20
CA TYR A 116 9.64 -6.73 -9.38
C TYR A 116 8.22 -6.79 -9.93
N VAL A 117 7.42 -5.76 -9.66
CA VAL A 117 6.13 -5.56 -10.34
C VAL A 117 6.18 -4.25 -11.11
N THR A 118 5.83 -4.30 -12.39
CA THR A 118 5.68 -3.15 -13.27
C THR A 118 4.21 -2.86 -13.49
N ILE A 119 3.82 -1.62 -13.27
CA ILE A 119 2.45 -1.12 -13.43
C ILE A 119 2.48 -0.04 -14.53
N PRO A 120 1.73 -0.23 -15.63
CA PRO A 120 1.53 0.83 -16.60
C PRO A 120 0.77 2.00 -15.98
N LEU A 121 1.21 3.23 -16.24
CA LEU A 121 0.51 4.42 -15.73
C LEU A 121 -0.83 4.63 -16.47
N GLY A 122 -0.98 4.09 -17.69
CA GLY A 122 -2.19 4.19 -18.51
C GLY A 122 -2.89 2.86 -18.76
N ARG A 123 -4.15 2.90 -19.18
CA ARG A 123 -4.96 1.71 -19.51
C ARG A 123 -5.22 1.65 -21.01
N GLY A 124 -4.78 0.58 -21.67
CA GLY A 124 -5.01 0.38 -23.10
C GLY A 124 -4.53 1.57 -23.95
N LYS A 125 -5.46 2.31 -24.57
CA LYS A 125 -5.15 3.49 -25.40
C LYS A 125 -5.07 4.80 -24.62
N GLU A 126 -5.51 4.83 -23.37
CA GLU A 126 -5.46 6.01 -22.51
C GLU A 126 -4.13 6.05 -21.77
N GLN A 127 -3.13 6.69 -22.38
CA GLN A 127 -1.84 6.92 -21.72
C GLN A 127 -1.97 8.04 -20.70
N ILE A 128 -1.75 7.72 -19.42
CA ILE A 128 -1.54 8.73 -18.39
C ILE A 128 -0.04 9.02 -18.37
N SER A 129 0.31 10.22 -18.83
CA SER A 129 1.65 10.76 -18.63
C SER A 129 1.63 11.70 -17.45
N LEU A 130 2.59 11.54 -16.54
CA LEU A 130 2.87 12.57 -15.56
C LEU A 130 3.31 13.84 -16.32
N LYS A 131 2.95 15.02 -15.81
CA LYS A 131 3.28 16.29 -16.46
C LYS A 131 4.64 16.76 -15.99
N LYS A 132 5.52 17.06 -16.95
CA LYS A 132 6.89 17.55 -16.68
C LYS A 132 6.91 18.67 -15.65
N ASN A 133 7.86 18.58 -14.71
CA ASN A 133 8.12 19.52 -13.62
C ASN A 133 6.99 19.65 -12.57
N LEU A 134 5.91 18.88 -12.68
CA LEU A 134 4.94 18.78 -11.59
C LEU A 134 5.41 17.75 -10.56
N LYS A 135 4.94 17.95 -9.31
CA LYS A 135 5.27 17.11 -8.17
C LYS A 135 4.16 16.10 -7.91
N TYR A 136 4.56 14.89 -7.54
CA TYR A 136 3.66 13.80 -7.23
C TYR A 136 4.04 13.19 -5.90
N CYS A 137 3.07 12.98 -5.01
CA CYS A 137 3.24 12.13 -3.84
C CYS A 137 3.10 10.67 -4.29
N VAL A 138 4.10 9.85 -3.99
CA VAL A 138 4.14 8.43 -4.35
C VAL A 138 4.12 7.63 -3.08
N GLU A 139 3.14 6.75 -2.96
CA GLU A 139 2.87 5.96 -1.76
C GLU A 139 2.66 4.50 -2.16
N PHE A 140 3.17 3.56 -1.37
CA PHE A 140 2.79 2.15 -1.45
C PHE A 140 3.00 1.48 -0.11
N SER A 141 2.19 0.47 0.16
CA SER A 141 2.19 -0.28 1.41
C SER A 141 3.05 -1.52 1.27
N ILE A 142 3.84 -1.81 2.30
CA ILE A 142 4.67 -3.01 2.39
C ILE A 142 4.53 -3.71 3.74
N SER A 143 4.75 -5.02 3.76
CA SER A 143 4.86 -5.82 4.99
C SER A 143 5.91 -6.91 4.78
N LEU A 144 6.75 -7.19 5.77
CA LEU A 144 7.77 -8.23 5.68
C LEU A 144 7.13 -9.59 5.94
N ALA A 145 7.29 -10.56 5.04
CA ALA A 145 6.76 -11.89 5.29
C ALA A 145 7.57 -12.63 6.37
N GLU A 146 6.88 -13.39 7.22
CA GLU A 146 7.46 -14.10 8.38
C GLU A 146 8.53 -15.13 8.02
N SER A 147 8.43 -15.72 6.83
CA SER A 147 9.45 -16.60 6.26
C SER A 147 10.79 -15.90 6.04
N SER A 148 10.82 -14.57 5.88
CA SER A 148 12.03 -13.82 5.59
C SER A 148 13.08 -13.93 6.69
N LYS A 149 14.32 -14.24 6.31
CA LYS A 149 15.49 -14.16 7.20
C LYS A 149 16.13 -12.77 7.21
N PHE A 150 15.86 -11.97 6.19
CA PHE A 150 16.42 -10.63 6.05
C PHE A 150 15.32 -9.59 5.92
N ALA A 151 15.56 -8.41 6.48
CA ALA A 151 14.85 -7.18 6.22
C ALA A 151 15.80 -6.20 5.51
N VAL A 152 15.32 -5.37 4.58
CA VAL A 152 16.16 -4.43 3.84
C VAL A 152 15.61 -3.01 3.82
N ASN A 153 16.50 -2.06 3.54
CA ASN A 153 16.11 -0.75 3.03
C ASN A 153 16.11 -0.74 1.49
N ASN A 154 16.07 0.43 0.85
CA ASN A 154 16.12 0.60 -0.61
C ASN A 154 14.92 0.01 -1.39
N ILE A 155 13.80 -0.23 -0.71
CA ILE A 155 12.53 -0.53 -1.38
C ILE A 155 12.04 0.75 -2.05
N ALA A 156 11.81 0.70 -3.36
CA ALA A 156 11.57 1.88 -4.16
C ALA A 156 10.54 1.66 -5.26
N ALA A 157 9.97 2.78 -5.71
CA ALA A 157 9.31 2.89 -7.00
C ALA A 157 10.27 3.50 -8.02
N LEU A 158 10.35 2.92 -9.22
CA LEU A 158 11.12 3.42 -10.36
C LEU A 158 10.17 3.84 -11.47
N PHE A 159 10.18 5.12 -11.85
CA PHE A 159 9.49 5.57 -13.05
C PHE A 159 10.33 5.35 -14.30
N SER A 160 9.70 4.90 -15.39
CA SER A 160 10.39 4.71 -16.67
C SER A 160 9.50 5.09 -17.85
N LYS A 161 10.17 5.47 -18.95
CA LYS A 161 9.51 5.69 -20.25
C LYS A 161 9.22 4.37 -20.93
N GLU A 162 10.10 3.38 -20.81
CA GLU A 162 9.98 2.08 -21.47
C GLU A 162 9.83 1.00 -20.41
N ASP A 163 9.16 -0.08 -20.80
CA ASP A 163 9.10 -1.31 -20.01
C ASP A 163 10.51 -1.94 -19.99
N PHE A 164 10.84 -2.64 -18.90
CA PHE A 164 12.09 -3.38 -18.74
C PHE A 164 12.07 -4.73 -19.48
N GLY A 165 10.99 -5.04 -20.21
CA GLY A 165 10.80 -6.33 -20.88
C GLY A 165 10.41 -7.41 -19.88
N LEU A 166 10.39 -8.66 -20.33
CA LEU A 166 9.98 -9.82 -19.51
C LEU A 166 11.15 -10.78 -19.32
N ASN A 167 11.13 -11.54 -18.22
CA ASN A 167 12.07 -12.65 -17.94
C ASN A 167 13.54 -12.23 -17.82
N ASN A 168 13.82 -11.05 -17.25
CA ASN A 168 15.19 -10.65 -16.93
C ASN A 168 15.77 -11.59 -15.85
N THR A 169 16.86 -12.27 -16.17
CA THR A 169 17.57 -13.17 -15.25
C THR A 169 18.51 -12.44 -14.29
N THR A 170 18.76 -11.15 -14.55
CA THR A 170 19.55 -10.27 -13.69
C THR A 170 18.66 -9.25 -12.99
N ALA A 171 18.99 -8.94 -11.72
CA ALA A 171 18.34 -7.85 -10.99
C ALA A 171 18.49 -6.53 -11.75
N ILE A 172 17.44 -5.71 -11.71
CA ILE A 172 17.40 -4.41 -12.36
C ILE A 172 18.13 -3.42 -11.46
N TYR A 173 19.34 -3.03 -11.84
CA TYR A 173 20.09 -2.01 -11.12
C TYR A 173 19.85 -0.62 -11.71
N ASN A 174 19.45 0.33 -10.87
CA ASN A 174 19.19 1.69 -11.29
C ASN A 174 19.59 2.67 -10.17
N SER A 175 20.09 3.84 -10.53
CA SER A 175 20.46 4.90 -9.58
C SER A 175 20.08 6.30 -10.11
N THR A 176 19.05 6.36 -10.96
CA THR A 176 18.59 7.61 -11.58
C THR A 176 17.74 8.42 -10.60
N ASP A 177 17.49 9.69 -10.96
CA ASP A 177 16.56 10.57 -10.24
C ASP A 177 15.07 10.20 -10.45
N ARG A 178 14.81 9.06 -11.10
CA ARG A 178 13.48 8.45 -11.26
C ARG A 178 13.13 7.43 -10.19
N LEU A 179 14.07 7.15 -9.29
CA LEU A 179 13.85 6.30 -8.13
C LEU A 179 13.28 7.08 -6.96
N VAL A 180 12.25 6.49 -6.35
CA VAL A 180 11.52 7.04 -5.23
C VAL A 180 11.58 6.04 -4.09
N LYS A 181 12.49 6.28 -3.16
CA LYS A 181 12.59 5.56 -1.87
C LYS A 181 11.90 6.39 -0.79
N SER A 182 11.49 5.76 0.31
CA SER A 182 11.03 6.50 1.49
C SER A 182 12.03 7.58 1.92
N GLN A 183 11.52 8.70 2.44
CA GLN A 183 12.34 9.82 2.94
C GLN A 183 13.40 9.37 3.96
N THR A 184 13.06 8.45 4.87
CA THR A 184 14.00 7.93 5.87
C THR A 184 14.87 6.81 5.33
N ASN A 185 14.40 6.11 4.28
CA ASN A 185 15.01 4.92 3.70
C ASN A 185 15.54 3.95 4.78
N LYS A 186 14.72 3.74 5.82
CA LYS A 186 14.99 2.81 6.91
C LYS A 186 14.95 1.36 6.41
N VAL A 187 15.47 0.45 7.22
CA VAL A 187 15.24 -1.00 7.05
C VAL A 187 13.83 -1.31 7.56
N TYR A 188 13.04 -2.04 6.78
CA TYR A 188 11.65 -2.36 7.10
C TYR A 188 11.53 -3.76 7.69
N THR A 189 11.26 -3.84 8.99
CA THR A 189 11.30 -5.08 9.78
C THR A 189 9.93 -5.56 10.29
N GLY A 190 8.85 -4.79 10.04
CA GLY A 190 7.51 -5.13 10.49
C GLY A 190 6.94 -6.36 9.77
N PHE A 191 6.66 -7.43 10.52
CA PHE A 191 6.04 -8.66 10.01
C PHE A 191 4.53 -8.56 9.83
N TYR A 192 3.90 -7.61 10.52
CA TYR A 192 2.46 -7.47 10.58
C TYR A 192 2.10 -6.00 10.50
N GLY A 193 1.03 -5.72 9.78
CA GLY A 193 0.54 -4.36 9.61
C GLY A 193 1.36 -3.62 8.57
N TRP A 194 0.65 -3.10 7.59
CA TRP A 194 1.21 -2.42 6.44
C TRP A 194 1.98 -1.16 6.85
N GLU A 195 3.28 -1.14 6.56
CA GLU A 195 4.13 0.05 6.65
C GLU A 195 4.14 0.80 5.31
N GLN A 196 4.10 2.13 5.36
CA GLN A 196 4.09 2.94 4.15
C GLN A 196 5.51 3.30 3.68
N VAL A 197 5.80 3.06 2.39
CA VAL A 197 6.92 3.69 1.67
C VAL A 197 6.38 4.91 0.96
N CYS A 198 7.00 6.07 1.19
CA CYS A 198 6.54 7.29 0.54
C CYS A 198 7.57 8.40 0.40
N ASN A 199 7.50 9.12 -0.73
CA ASN A 199 8.28 10.32 -1.00
C ASN A 199 7.65 11.12 -2.16
N ILE A 200 8.17 12.31 -2.42
CA ILE A 200 7.78 13.17 -3.53
C ILE A 200 8.66 12.88 -4.75
N TYR A 201 8.01 12.74 -5.90
CA TYR A 201 8.64 12.64 -7.20
C TYR A 201 8.39 13.89 -8.05
N THR A 202 9.41 14.36 -8.77
CA THR A 202 9.25 15.43 -9.78
C THR A 202 9.32 14.81 -11.17
N ALA A 203 8.19 14.83 -11.88
CA ALA A 203 8.06 14.17 -13.17
C ALA A 203 8.91 14.82 -14.26
N LYS A 204 9.48 14.00 -15.14
CA LYS A 204 10.20 14.39 -16.35
C LYS A 204 9.26 14.56 -17.54
N GLY A 205 8.07 13.98 -17.49
CA GLY A 205 7.01 14.17 -18.47
C GLY A 205 6.91 13.09 -19.54
N ASP A 206 7.67 12.00 -19.39
CA ASP A 206 7.74 10.88 -20.33
C ASP A 206 7.55 9.53 -19.63
N GLU A 207 7.17 9.54 -18.36
CA GLU A 207 6.88 8.34 -17.57
C GLU A 207 5.66 7.62 -18.14
N ARG A 208 5.81 6.31 -18.38
CA ARG A 208 4.73 5.41 -18.82
C ARG A 208 4.54 4.21 -17.90
N PHE A 209 5.52 3.92 -17.05
CA PHE A 209 5.49 2.80 -16.10
C PHE A 209 6.02 3.23 -14.74
N ILE A 210 5.54 2.55 -13.70
CA ILE A 210 6.11 2.54 -12.35
C ILE A 210 6.46 1.09 -12.01
N THR A 211 7.69 0.84 -11.58
CA THR A 211 8.14 -0.51 -11.17
C THR A 211 8.50 -0.49 -9.69
N ILE A 212 7.95 -1.42 -8.90
CA ILE A 212 8.26 -1.55 -7.47
C ILE A 212 9.28 -2.67 -7.27
N GLY A 213 10.30 -2.40 -6.45
CA GLY A 213 11.28 -3.40 -6.05
C GLY A 213 12.52 -2.79 -5.37
N ASN A 214 13.64 -3.51 -5.42
CA ASN A 214 14.95 -3.01 -4.97
C ASN A 214 15.91 -2.91 -6.16
N PHE A 215 16.34 -1.68 -6.46
CA PHE A 215 17.18 -1.36 -7.61
C PHE A 215 18.65 -1.12 -7.26
N ASP A 216 18.98 -1.26 -5.97
CA ASP A 216 20.33 -1.10 -5.46
C ASP A 216 21.05 -2.44 -5.47
N LYS A 217 22.36 -2.41 -5.67
CA LYS A 217 23.17 -3.62 -5.50
C LYS A 217 23.16 -4.05 -4.04
N ASN A 218 23.52 -5.31 -3.78
CA ASN A 218 23.61 -5.82 -2.42
C ASN A 218 24.62 -5.02 -1.58
N GLU A 219 25.71 -4.54 -2.18
CA GLU A 219 26.76 -3.78 -1.48
C GLU A 219 26.27 -2.42 -0.98
N THR A 220 25.22 -1.87 -1.60
CA THR A 220 24.61 -0.59 -1.22
C THR A 220 23.26 -0.75 -0.53
N THR A 221 22.82 -2.00 -0.31
CA THR A 221 21.60 -2.34 0.44
C THR A 221 21.96 -2.66 1.88
N LYS A 222 21.40 -1.88 2.81
CA LYS A 222 21.46 -2.20 4.24
C LYS A 222 20.42 -3.27 4.53
N PHE A 223 20.82 -4.28 5.30
CA PHE A 223 19.95 -5.35 5.71
C PHE A 223 20.13 -5.68 7.17
N GLU A 224 19.08 -6.21 7.78
CA GLU A 224 19.08 -6.77 9.13
C GLU A 224 18.69 -8.24 9.06
N SER A 225 19.33 -9.08 9.88
CA SER A 225 18.87 -10.46 10.07
C SER A 225 17.71 -10.45 11.05
N VAL A 226 16.55 -10.88 10.60
CA VAL A 226 15.35 -11.00 11.42
C VAL A 226 15.14 -12.45 11.85
N LYS A 227 14.49 -12.64 12.99
CA LYS A 227 14.11 -13.97 13.47
C LYS A 227 12.63 -14.16 13.18
N LYS A 228 12.29 -15.30 12.56
CA LYS A 228 10.91 -15.72 12.39
C LYS A 228 10.14 -15.61 13.72
N PRO A 229 8.90 -15.06 13.74
CA PRO A 229 8.05 -15.08 14.91
C PRO A 229 7.87 -16.51 15.46
N LYS A 230 7.76 -16.66 16.79
CA LYS A 230 7.76 -17.98 17.43
C LYS A 230 6.48 -18.78 17.16
N ASP A 231 5.41 -18.06 16.89
CA ASP A 231 4.05 -18.51 16.59
C ASP A 231 3.83 -18.80 15.10
N SER A 232 4.82 -18.52 14.26
CA SER A 232 4.77 -18.75 12.83
C SER A 232 5.23 -20.16 12.47
N GLU A 233 4.42 -20.91 11.72
CA GLU A 233 4.77 -22.26 11.26
C GLU A 233 5.48 -22.27 9.89
N VAL A 234 5.54 -21.14 9.18
CA VAL A 234 6.14 -21.09 7.84
C VAL A 234 7.65 -21.35 7.87
N GLU A 235 8.18 -21.92 6.79
CA GLU A 235 9.61 -22.20 6.69
C GLU A 235 10.41 -20.89 6.52
N SER A 236 11.56 -20.78 7.19
CA SER A 236 12.41 -19.61 7.03
C SER A 236 13.25 -19.72 5.76
N ILE A 237 13.16 -18.70 4.91
CA ILE A 237 13.87 -18.59 3.65
C ILE A 237 14.97 -17.55 3.73
N SER A 238 16.12 -17.85 3.11
CA SER A 238 17.30 -16.99 3.14
C SER A 238 17.21 -15.82 2.13
N GLN A 239 16.16 -15.00 2.26
CA GLN A 239 15.89 -13.82 1.45
C GLN A 239 15.10 -12.77 2.25
N ALA A 240 14.94 -11.57 1.68
CA ALA A 240 13.97 -10.60 2.15
C ALA A 240 12.77 -10.62 1.20
N TYR A 241 11.62 -11.04 1.73
CA TYR A 241 10.38 -11.19 1.01
C TYR A 241 9.33 -10.24 1.59
N TYR A 242 8.75 -9.40 0.75
CA TYR A 242 7.80 -8.38 1.17
C TYR A 242 6.49 -8.53 0.43
N TYR A 243 5.38 -8.43 1.15
CA TYR A 243 4.09 -8.12 0.56
C TYR A 243 4.04 -6.65 0.15
N VAL A 244 3.36 -6.36 -0.96
CA VAL A 244 3.17 -5.02 -1.51
C VAL A 244 1.72 -4.83 -1.93
N ASP A 245 1.13 -3.71 -1.53
CA ASP A 245 -0.24 -3.32 -1.90
C ASP A 245 -0.38 -1.80 -2.01
N ASN A 246 -1.52 -1.33 -2.55
CA ASN A 246 -2.01 0.04 -2.50
C ASN A 246 -0.99 1.08 -3.03
N VAL A 247 -0.55 0.91 -4.27
CA VAL A 247 0.35 1.85 -4.96
C VAL A 247 -0.46 3.06 -5.43
N ILE A 248 -0.15 4.23 -4.90
CA ILE A 248 -0.85 5.50 -5.16
C ILE A 248 0.14 6.53 -5.69
N VAL A 249 -0.28 7.26 -6.73
CA VAL A 249 0.41 8.44 -7.25
C VAL A 249 -0.57 9.59 -7.34
N THR A 250 -0.30 10.67 -6.60
CA THR A 250 -1.19 11.83 -6.48
C THR A 250 -0.48 13.11 -6.86
N LEU A 251 -1.09 13.93 -7.73
CA LEU A 251 -0.56 15.26 -8.05
C LEU A 251 -0.68 16.18 -6.83
N ILE A 252 0.42 16.85 -6.48
CA ILE A 252 0.48 17.78 -5.35
C ILE A 252 0.97 19.16 -5.79
N ASP A 253 0.46 20.22 -5.14
CA ASP A 253 0.90 21.59 -5.39
C ASP A 253 2.07 21.98 -4.46
N LYS A 254 2.02 21.53 -3.20
CA LYS A 254 3.04 21.78 -2.17
C LYS A 254 3.57 20.48 -1.62
N ASN A 255 4.81 20.51 -1.12
CA ASN A 255 5.40 19.33 -0.48
C ASN A 255 4.58 18.87 0.74
N THR A 256 3.97 19.81 1.47
CA THR A 256 3.04 19.53 2.57
C THR A 256 1.76 18.85 2.11
N ASP A 257 1.41 18.80 0.83
CA ASP A 257 0.20 18.08 0.43
C ASP A 257 0.48 16.57 0.33
N CYS A 258 1.76 16.17 0.35
CA CYS A 258 2.13 14.77 0.50
C CYS A 258 2.12 14.40 1.98
N LYS A 259 1.27 13.43 2.37
CA LYS A 259 1.07 12.99 3.77
C LYS A 259 2.37 12.68 4.50
N CYS A 260 3.38 12.25 3.76
CA CYS A 260 4.68 11.82 4.22
C CYS A 260 5.55 12.99 4.74
N TYR A 261 5.18 14.21 4.36
CA TYR A 261 5.79 15.46 4.81
C TYR A 261 4.87 16.25 5.74
N ASN A 262 3.60 15.86 5.85
CA ASN A 262 2.71 16.30 6.90
C ASN A 262 3.02 15.52 8.18
N ASN A 263 4.13 15.88 8.80
CA ASN A 263 4.38 15.59 10.21
C ASN A 263 3.41 16.40 11.10
N ALA A 264 2.09 16.28 10.91
CA ALA A 264 1.31 16.03 12.11
C ALA A 264 1.93 14.73 12.66
N PRO A 265 2.41 14.68 13.92
CA PRO A 265 2.83 13.41 14.47
C PRO A 265 1.72 12.42 14.12
N PRO A 266 2.06 11.23 13.55
CA PRO A 266 1.04 10.21 13.37
C PRO A 266 0.31 10.17 14.70
N LYS A 267 -1.02 10.36 14.68
CA LYS A 267 -1.75 10.30 15.94
C LYS A 267 -1.29 8.99 16.55
N ILE A 268 -0.88 9.00 17.82
CA ILE A 268 -0.31 7.82 18.50
C ILE A 268 -1.15 6.59 18.10
N GLU A 269 -2.47 6.77 18.17
CA GLU A 269 -3.56 6.05 17.50
C GLU A 269 -3.31 5.29 16.17
N ASP A 270 -2.61 5.86 15.19
CA ASP A 270 -2.34 5.33 13.85
C ASP A 270 -1.03 4.54 13.79
N SER A 271 -0.22 4.57 14.86
CA SER A 271 1.06 3.84 14.98
C SER A 271 0.95 2.54 15.78
N PHE A 272 -0.23 2.22 16.32
CA PHE A 272 -0.50 0.96 17.01
C PHE A 272 -1.41 0.10 16.14
N SER A 273 -1.13 -1.20 16.16
CA SER A 273 -1.94 -2.19 15.46
C SER A 273 -3.44 -1.99 15.74
N ASN A 274 -4.24 -1.99 14.67
CA ASN A 274 -5.71 -1.99 14.74
C ASN A 274 -6.27 -3.34 15.23
N LEU A 275 -5.43 -4.34 15.54
CA LEU A 275 -5.84 -5.60 16.15
C LEU A 275 -6.44 -5.34 17.54
N ILE A 276 -7.77 -5.30 17.57
CA ILE A 276 -8.54 -5.36 18.81
C ILE A 276 -8.46 -6.81 19.28
N TYR A 277 -7.70 -7.08 20.33
CA TYR A 277 -7.90 -8.30 21.11
C TYR A 277 -9.27 -8.18 21.77
N SER A 278 -10.31 -8.69 21.10
CA SER A 278 -11.62 -8.88 21.71
C SER A 278 -11.81 -10.36 21.99
N LYS A 279 -11.75 -10.73 23.27
CA LYS A 279 -12.23 -12.04 23.72
C LYS A 279 -13.75 -11.93 23.89
N THR A 280 -14.51 -12.70 23.12
CA THR A 280 -15.96 -12.84 23.36
C THR A 280 -16.16 -13.57 24.69
N PRO A 281 -16.97 -13.05 25.63
CA PRO A 281 -17.21 -13.72 26.90
C PRO A 281 -17.96 -15.05 26.67
N GLU A 282 -17.38 -16.15 27.14
CA GLU A 282 -18.02 -17.46 27.09
C GLU A 282 -18.89 -17.64 28.34
N LEU A 283 -20.16 -17.28 28.23
CA LEU A 283 -21.11 -17.36 29.34
C LEU A 283 -21.82 -18.71 29.37
N THR A 284 -21.95 -19.30 30.56
CA THR A 284 -22.78 -20.49 30.77
C THR A 284 -23.77 -20.27 31.91
N ASP A 285 -24.88 -21.01 31.89
CA ASP A 285 -25.93 -20.92 32.91
C ASP A 285 -25.47 -21.36 34.31
N LYS A 286 -24.30 -22.00 34.40
CA LYS A 286 -23.70 -22.47 35.66
C LYS A 286 -22.87 -21.38 36.36
N MET A 287 -22.62 -20.26 35.70
CA MET A 287 -21.79 -19.19 36.26
C MET A 287 -22.58 -18.31 37.23
N THR A 288 -21.96 -17.93 38.34
CA THR A 288 -22.51 -16.90 39.23
C THR A 288 -22.48 -15.53 38.54
N PRO A 289 -23.31 -14.55 38.97
CA PRO A 289 -23.26 -13.20 38.41
C PRO A 289 -21.85 -12.58 38.48
N ALA A 290 -21.10 -12.82 39.56
CA ALA A 290 -19.71 -12.37 39.69
C ALA A 290 -18.77 -13.01 38.65
N GLN A 291 -18.94 -14.30 38.34
CA GLN A 291 -18.17 -14.99 37.31
C GLN A 291 -18.53 -14.48 35.90
N LYS A 292 -19.83 -14.21 35.64
CA LYS A 292 -20.27 -13.62 34.37
C LYS A 292 -19.70 -12.22 34.17
N ILE A 293 -19.65 -11.39 35.22
CA ILE A 293 -19.01 -10.06 35.19
C ILE A 293 -17.51 -10.19 34.89
N ALA A 294 -16.81 -11.15 35.50
CA ALA A 294 -15.36 -11.33 35.30
C ALA A 294 -14.97 -11.74 33.87
N GLU A 295 -15.85 -12.42 33.12
CA GLU A 295 -15.59 -12.73 31.71
C GLU A 295 -15.76 -11.52 30.78
N HIS A 296 -16.46 -10.47 31.20
CA HIS A 296 -16.62 -9.24 30.42
C HIS A 296 -15.39 -8.33 30.61
N VAL A 297 -14.34 -8.62 29.87
CA VAL A 297 -13.10 -7.82 29.89
C VAL A 297 -13.15 -6.70 28.85
N ALA A 298 -13.03 -5.45 29.32
CA ALA A 298 -12.94 -4.27 28.49
C ALA A 298 -11.50 -3.99 28.07
N TYR A 299 -11.19 -4.13 26.78
CA TYR A 299 -9.90 -3.73 26.21
C TYR A 299 -9.97 -2.33 25.63
N PHE A 300 -9.01 -1.49 26.03
CA PHE A 300 -8.78 -0.19 25.41
C PHE A 300 -7.85 -0.36 24.22
N ARG A 301 -8.13 0.34 23.12
CA ARG A 301 -7.13 0.53 22.07
C ARG A 301 -5.98 1.34 22.66
N PHE A 302 -4.74 0.91 22.41
CA PHE A 302 -3.57 1.59 22.94
C PHE A 302 -3.57 3.05 22.48
N GLY A 303 -3.54 4.00 23.43
CA GLY A 303 -3.53 5.44 23.14
C GLY A 303 -4.86 6.08 22.78
N LYS A 304 -6.00 5.37 22.83
CA LYS A 304 -7.35 5.96 22.62
C LYS A 304 -8.10 6.05 23.95
N ALA A 305 -8.72 7.21 24.21
CA ALA A 305 -9.62 7.42 25.36
C ALA A 305 -11.08 7.02 25.08
N THR A 306 -11.38 6.52 23.87
CA THR A 306 -12.73 6.15 23.46
C THR A 306 -12.97 4.64 23.56
N PHE A 307 -14.15 4.26 24.07
CA PHE A 307 -14.56 2.86 24.17
C PHE A 307 -14.83 2.24 22.79
N SER A 308 -14.34 1.01 22.57
CA SER A 308 -14.77 0.16 21.46
C SER A 308 -16.23 -0.30 21.65
N GLU A 309 -16.90 -0.77 20.59
CA GLU A 309 -18.26 -1.29 20.72
C GLU A 309 -18.35 -2.46 21.71
N ASN A 310 -17.41 -3.41 21.66
CA ASN A 310 -17.37 -4.51 22.63
C ASN A 310 -17.14 -4.02 24.08
N CYS A 311 -16.38 -2.94 24.26
CA CYS A 311 -16.21 -2.34 25.58
C CYS A 311 -17.52 -1.69 26.07
N LYS A 312 -18.28 -1.04 25.17
CA LYS A 312 -19.60 -0.52 25.50
C LYS A 312 -20.58 -1.64 25.84
N GLU A 313 -20.55 -2.76 25.12
CA GLU A 313 -21.37 -3.94 25.40
C GLU A 313 -21.03 -4.58 26.75
N ALA A 314 -19.75 -4.79 27.04
CA ALA A 314 -19.28 -5.27 28.33
C ALA A 314 -19.69 -4.33 29.48
N MET A 315 -19.53 -3.02 29.29
CA MET A 315 -19.93 -2.02 30.28
C MET A 315 -21.45 -2.03 30.50
N ASN A 316 -22.24 -2.11 29.43
CA ASN A 316 -23.70 -2.19 29.51
C ASN A 316 -24.16 -3.44 30.25
N TYR A 317 -23.51 -4.59 30.04
CA TYR A 317 -23.79 -5.82 30.78
C TYR A 317 -23.53 -5.64 32.29
N VAL A 318 -22.36 -5.12 32.65
CA VAL A 318 -22.01 -4.87 34.06
C VAL A 318 -22.97 -3.87 34.71
N ILE A 319 -23.30 -2.77 34.02
CA ILE A 319 -24.29 -1.79 34.50
C ILE A 319 -25.64 -2.47 34.74
N ASN A 320 -26.10 -3.32 33.84
CA ASN A 320 -27.37 -4.03 33.98
C ASN A 320 -27.36 -5.01 35.17
N GLU A 321 -26.27 -5.76 35.36
CA GLU A 321 -26.10 -6.65 36.50
C GLU A 321 -26.07 -5.89 37.83
N MET A 322 -25.41 -4.73 37.88
CA MET A 322 -25.38 -3.87 39.06
C MET A 322 -26.76 -3.26 39.39
N ASN A 323 -27.54 -2.88 38.38
CA ASN A 323 -28.91 -2.41 38.58
C ASN A 323 -29.83 -3.53 39.09
N THR A 324 -29.64 -4.74 38.61
CA THR A 324 -30.44 -5.92 38.99
C THR A 324 -30.04 -6.48 40.35
N ASN A 325 -28.80 -6.24 40.79
CA ASN A 325 -28.22 -6.73 42.04
C ASN A 325 -27.72 -5.57 42.93
N PRO A 326 -28.61 -4.90 43.70
CA PRO A 326 -28.28 -3.71 44.47
C PRO A 326 -27.23 -3.90 45.57
N GLN A 327 -26.85 -5.15 45.87
CA GLN A 327 -25.75 -5.48 46.78
C GLN A 327 -24.36 -5.30 46.17
N PHE A 328 -24.21 -5.23 44.85
CA PHE A 328 -22.89 -5.10 44.21
C PHE A 328 -22.31 -3.69 44.41
N ARG A 329 -20.99 -3.63 44.61
CA ARG A 329 -20.23 -2.39 44.85
C ARG A 329 -19.02 -2.39 43.92
N ILE A 330 -18.67 -1.22 43.40
CA ILE A 330 -17.40 -0.99 42.72
C ILE A 330 -16.38 -0.70 43.80
N GLU A 331 -15.26 -1.44 43.81
CA GLU A 331 -14.12 -1.21 44.70
C GLU A 331 -13.01 -0.42 44.00
#